data_AF-A0A1G2SCX5-F1
#
_entry.id   AF-A0A1G2SCX5-F1
#
_cell.length_a   1.000
_cell.length_b   1.000
_cell.length_c   1.000
_cell.angle_alpha   90.00
_cell.angle_beta   90.00
_cell.angle_gamma   90.00
#
_symmetry.space_group_name_H-M   'P 1'
#
loop_
_entity.id
_entity.type
_entity.pdbx_description
1 polymer ?
#
loop_
_entity_poly.entity_id
_entity_poly.type
_entity_poly.pdbx_seq_one_letter_code
_entity_poly.pdbx_strand_id
1 'polypeptide(L)'
;MEESKRNEKLYCLFQELGGFYPSMGTIFLPESERIEELMKRLEAYQKKEKIDSAQKVARLLPEPQRTNELKKIFESYRERSKYKEAEEVALLLPEPHRSDSLVIVLRFYFDQFSVDNPLRIVRILQEPQRANELMKMLEVCIEKYKHEDARKVADVILEDYRK
;
A
#
# COMPACT_ATOMS: atom_id res chain seq x y z
N MET A 1 -34.01 2.17 -20.62
CA MET A 1 -34.44 0.79 -20.27
C MET A 1 -33.51 -0.26 -20.89
N GLU A 2 -33.10 -0.11 -22.16
CA GLU A 2 -32.18 -1.06 -22.82
C GLU A 2 -30.78 -1.11 -22.19
N GLU A 3 -30.24 0.04 -21.76
CA GLU A 3 -28.92 0.11 -21.14
C GLU A 3 -28.84 -0.62 -19.79
N SER A 4 -29.86 -0.48 -18.95
CA SER A 4 -29.93 -1.19 -17.66
C SER A 4 -29.95 -2.71 -17.86
N LYS A 5 -30.76 -3.21 -18.80
CA LYS A 5 -30.78 -4.66 -19.16
C LYS A 5 -29.45 -5.15 -19.72
N ARG A 6 -28.76 -4.30 -20.51
CA ARG A 6 -27.43 -4.62 -21.04
C ARG A 6 -26.40 -4.72 -19.91
N ASN A 7 -26.41 -3.77 -18.97
CA ASN A 7 -25.46 -3.72 -17.85
C ASN A 7 -25.67 -4.91 -16.90
N GLU A 8 -26.92 -5.26 -16.61
CA GLU A 8 -27.26 -6.45 -15.84
C GLU A 8 -26.71 -7.72 -16.51
N LYS A 9 -26.94 -7.88 -17.82
CA LYS A 9 -26.39 -9.01 -18.58
C LYS A 9 -24.87 -9.05 -18.55
N LEU A 10 -24.19 -7.90 -18.69
CA LEU A 10 -22.73 -7.83 -18.61
C LEU A 10 -22.22 -8.22 -17.21
N TYR A 11 -22.87 -7.74 -16.15
CA TYR A 11 -22.54 -8.14 -14.78
C TYR A 11 -22.63 -9.67 -14.60
N CYS A 12 -23.73 -10.29 -15.03
CA CYS A 12 -23.91 -11.75 -14.97
C CYS A 12 -22.81 -12.50 -15.74
N LEU A 13 -22.47 -12.06 -16.94
CA LEU A 13 -21.40 -12.70 -17.73
C LEU A 13 -20.04 -12.64 -17.02
N PHE A 14 -19.73 -11.54 -16.33
CA PHE A 14 -18.51 -11.43 -15.53
C PHE A 14 -18.51 -12.34 -14.29
N GLN A 15 -19.69 -12.69 -13.75
CA GLN A 15 -19.79 -13.68 -12.67
C GLN A 15 -19.36 -15.07 -13.14
N GLU A 16 -19.79 -15.48 -14.34
CA GLU A 16 -19.50 -16.80 -14.92
C GLU A 16 -18.00 -17.01 -15.24
N LEU A 17 -17.25 -15.93 -15.47
CA LEU A 17 -15.80 -16.01 -15.73
C LEU A 17 -14.99 -16.48 -14.51
N GLY A 18 -15.54 -16.32 -13.29
CA GLY A 18 -14.84 -16.67 -12.06
C GLY A 18 -13.55 -15.88 -11.80
N GLY A 19 -12.79 -16.29 -10.78
CA GLY A 19 -11.56 -15.60 -10.39
C GLY A 19 -11.81 -14.15 -9.92
N PHE A 20 -11.06 -13.19 -10.48
CA PHE A 20 -11.19 -11.76 -10.15
C PHE A 20 -12.17 -11.00 -11.05
N TYR A 21 -12.58 -11.58 -12.18
CA TYR A 21 -13.54 -10.95 -13.10
C TYR A 21 -14.86 -10.56 -12.43
N PRO A 22 -15.46 -11.37 -11.54
CA PRO A 22 -16.65 -10.97 -10.80
C PRO A 22 -16.53 -9.62 -10.07
N SER A 23 -15.35 -9.31 -9.51
CA SER A 23 -15.09 -8.00 -8.86
C SER A 23 -15.00 -6.87 -9.87
N MET A 24 -14.37 -7.11 -11.03
CA MET A 24 -14.31 -6.13 -12.12
C MET A 24 -15.69 -5.85 -12.72
N GLY A 25 -16.53 -6.88 -12.83
CA GLY A 25 -17.90 -6.78 -13.35
C GLY A 25 -18.79 -5.85 -12.53
N THR A 26 -18.47 -5.58 -11.26
CA THR A 26 -19.24 -4.65 -10.42
C THR A 26 -19.30 -3.23 -10.97
N ILE A 27 -18.45 -2.86 -11.93
CA ILE A 27 -18.53 -1.57 -12.65
C ILE A 27 -19.88 -1.37 -13.38
N PHE A 28 -20.58 -2.46 -13.72
CA PHE A 28 -21.88 -2.41 -14.39
C PHE A 28 -23.06 -2.26 -13.42
N LEU A 29 -22.81 -2.32 -12.11
CA LEU A 29 -23.82 -2.12 -11.07
C LEU A 29 -23.98 -0.64 -10.71
N PRO A 30 -25.15 -0.24 -10.18
CA PRO A 30 -25.29 1.01 -9.43
C PRO A 30 -24.25 1.10 -8.32
N GLU A 31 -23.79 2.31 -8.00
CA GLU A 31 -22.68 2.50 -7.06
C GLU A 31 -22.92 1.86 -5.68
N SER A 32 -24.14 2.00 -5.14
CA SER A 32 -24.51 1.38 -3.86
C SER A 32 -24.36 -0.14 -3.88
N GLU A 33 -24.87 -0.79 -4.93
CA GLU A 33 -24.79 -2.25 -5.09
C GLU A 33 -23.35 -2.71 -5.37
N ARG A 34 -22.59 -1.94 -6.15
CA ARG A 34 -21.16 -2.16 -6.37
C ARG A 34 -20.39 -2.17 -5.05
N ILE A 35 -20.60 -1.16 -4.20
CA ILE A 35 -19.92 -1.07 -2.91
C ILE A 35 -20.28 -2.28 -2.04
N GLU A 36 -21.57 -2.60 -1.93
CA GLU A 36 -22.04 -3.76 -1.15
C GLU A 36 -21.39 -5.07 -1.60
N GLU A 37 -21.39 -5.32 -2.92
CA GLU A 37 -20.83 -6.54 -3.49
C GLU A 37 -19.29 -6.60 -3.33
N LEU A 38 -18.59 -5.48 -3.51
CA LEU A 38 -17.15 -5.40 -3.27
C LEU A 38 -16.81 -5.63 -1.80
N MET A 39 -17.57 -5.05 -0.86
CA MET A 39 -17.38 -5.26 0.58
C MET A 39 -17.60 -6.72 0.97
N LYS A 40 -18.67 -7.35 0.47
CA LYS A 40 -18.94 -8.77 0.69
C LYS A 40 -17.81 -9.67 0.20
N ARG A 41 -17.25 -9.38 -0.98
CA ARG A 41 -16.10 -10.12 -1.53
C ARG A 41 -14.84 -9.90 -0.71
N LEU A 42 -14.60 -8.66 -0.30
CA LEU A 42 -13.45 -8.29 0.51
C LEU A 42 -13.47 -9.04 1.85
N GLU A 43 -14.60 -9.07 2.54
CA GLU A 43 -14.79 -9.85 3.76
C GLU A 43 -14.57 -11.35 3.52
N ALA A 44 -15.08 -11.89 2.41
CA ALA A 44 -14.89 -13.29 2.05
C ALA A 44 -13.41 -13.63 1.79
N TYR A 45 -12.65 -12.71 1.16
CA TYR A 45 -11.21 -12.88 0.97
C TYR A 45 -10.44 -12.76 2.27
N GLN A 46 -10.78 -11.80 3.14
CA GLN A 46 -10.16 -11.64 4.46
C GLN A 46 -10.40 -12.88 5.34
N LYS A 47 -11.63 -13.41 5.39
CA LYS A 47 -11.96 -14.65 6.13
C LYS A 47 -11.18 -15.86 5.64
N LYS A 48 -10.83 -15.91 4.35
CA LYS A 48 -10.01 -16.97 3.74
C LYS A 48 -8.51 -16.65 3.73
N GLU A 49 -8.10 -15.58 4.40
CA GLU A 49 -6.73 -15.06 4.43
C GLU A 49 -6.10 -14.81 3.04
N LYS A 50 -6.93 -14.55 2.03
CA LYS A 50 -6.49 -14.22 0.66
C LYS A 50 -6.19 -12.73 0.54
N ILE A 51 -5.18 -12.27 1.27
CA ILE A 51 -4.88 -10.83 1.43
C ILE A 51 -4.62 -10.15 0.07
N ASP A 52 -3.89 -10.79 -0.85
CA ASP A 52 -3.63 -10.22 -2.19
C ASP A 52 -4.93 -10.03 -3.00
N SER A 53 -5.91 -10.91 -2.82
CA SER A 53 -7.22 -10.77 -3.47
C SER A 53 -8.03 -9.66 -2.81
N ALA A 54 -7.98 -9.57 -1.47
CA ALA A 54 -8.60 -8.48 -0.72
C ALA A 54 -8.02 -7.11 -1.14
N GLN A 55 -6.71 -7.00 -1.36
CA GLN A 55 -6.04 -5.79 -1.85
C GLN A 55 -6.57 -5.38 -3.21
N LYS A 56 -6.67 -6.33 -4.16
CA LYS A 56 -7.21 -6.05 -5.50
C LYS A 56 -8.65 -5.56 -5.45
N VAL A 57 -9.50 -6.14 -4.58
CA VAL A 57 -10.88 -5.69 -4.38
C VAL A 57 -10.93 -4.31 -3.71
N ALA A 58 -10.13 -4.07 -2.67
CA ALA A 58 -10.10 -2.80 -1.95
C ALA A 58 -9.81 -1.61 -2.89
N ARG A 59 -8.93 -1.80 -3.87
CA ARG A 59 -8.61 -0.78 -4.89
C ARG A 59 -9.79 -0.37 -5.77
N LEU A 60 -10.83 -1.21 -5.88
CA LEU A 60 -12.02 -0.93 -6.65
C LEU A 60 -13.08 -0.15 -5.85
N LEU A 61 -12.91 -0.02 -4.53
CA LEU A 61 -13.82 0.77 -3.70
C LEU A 61 -13.63 2.27 -3.96
N PRO A 62 -14.69 3.08 -3.78
CA PRO A 62 -14.55 4.52 -3.72
C PRO A 62 -13.90 4.95 -2.39
N GLU A 63 -13.50 6.22 -2.32
CA GLU A 63 -13.17 6.83 -1.03
C GLU A 63 -14.44 7.13 -0.24
N PRO A 64 -14.41 7.02 1.11
CA PRO A 64 -13.26 6.71 1.96
C PRO A 64 -13.00 5.21 2.19
N GLN A 65 -13.85 4.32 1.67
CA GLN A 65 -13.81 2.88 1.96
C GLN A 65 -12.49 2.25 1.48
N ARG A 66 -11.99 2.66 0.31
CA ARG A 66 -10.70 2.21 -0.23
C ARG A 66 -9.56 2.43 0.77
N THR A 67 -9.41 3.65 1.28
CA THR A 67 -8.35 3.99 2.24
C THR A 67 -8.47 3.16 3.51
N ASN A 68 -9.69 3.03 4.06
CA ASN A 68 -9.93 2.27 5.29
C ASN A 68 -9.56 0.80 5.13
N GLU A 69 -9.94 0.18 4.01
CA GLU A 69 -9.63 -1.23 3.77
C GLU A 69 -8.16 -1.47 3.43
N LEU A 70 -7.52 -0.58 2.66
CA LEU A 70 -6.07 -0.66 2.42
C LEU A 70 -5.27 -0.52 3.71
N LYS A 71 -5.70 0.32 4.66
CA LYS A 71 -5.06 0.39 6.00
C LYS A 71 -5.14 -0.92 6.76
N LYS A 72 -6.31 -1.58 6.79
CA LYS A 72 -6.46 -2.89 7.44
C LYS A 72 -5.57 -3.95 6.79
N ILE A 73 -5.48 -3.92 5.47
CA ILE A 73 -4.63 -4.83 4.68
C ILE A 73 -3.14 -4.57 4.96
N PHE A 74 -2.72 -3.31 5.00
CA PHE A 74 -1.37 -2.91 5.40
C PHE A 74 -1.00 -3.48 6.77
N GLU A 75 -1.86 -3.29 7.77
CA GLU A 75 -1.65 -3.81 9.12
C GLU A 75 -1.55 -5.34 9.13
N SER A 76 -2.39 -6.03 8.36
CA SER A 76 -2.33 -7.49 8.23
C SER A 76 -1.00 -7.98 7.62
N TYR A 77 -0.48 -7.31 6.59
CA TYR A 77 0.85 -7.63 6.06
C TYR A 77 1.96 -7.31 7.07
N ARG A 78 1.86 -6.18 7.78
CA ARG A 78 2.82 -5.78 8.81
C ARG A 78 2.90 -6.81 9.93
N GLU A 79 1.77 -7.23 10.48
CA GLU A 79 1.70 -8.25 11.55
C GLU A 79 2.29 -9.59 11.12
N ARG A 80 2.18 -9.92 9.82
CA ARG A 80 2.77 -11.13 9.22
C ARG A 80 4.21 -10.95 8.76
N SER A 81 4.84 -9.80 9.05
CA SER A 81 6.20 -9.45 8.60
C SER A 81 6.40 -9.53 7.08
N LYS A 82 5.32 -9.32 6.30
CA LYS A 82 5.32 -9.27 4.84
C LYS A 82 5.58 -7.84 4.36
N TYR A 83 6.79 -7.35 4.59
CA TYR A 83 7.10 -5.93 4.44
C TYR A 83 7.10 -5.43 3.00
N LYS A 84 7.41 -6.30 2.02
CA LYS A 84 7.33 -5.94 0.61
C LYS A 84 5.87 -5.69 0.20
N GLU A 85 4.97 -6.58 0.58
CA GLU A 85 3.54 -6.43 0.32
C GLU A 85 2.94 -5.26 1.12
N ALA A 86 3.38 -5.05 2.36
CA ALA A 86 3.00 -3.88 3.14
C ALA A 86 3.43 -2.57 2.45
N GLU A 87 4.64 -2.52 1.88
CA GLU A 87 5.10 -1.38 1.10
C GLU A 87 4.23 -1.11 -0.13
N GLU A 88 3.93 -2.17 -0.90
CA GLU A 88 3.08 -2.06 -2.08
C GLU A 88 1.69 -1.50 -1.72
N VAL A 89 1.15 -1.86 -0.56
CA VAL A 89 -0.11 -1.31 -0.05
C VAL A 89 0.05 0.14 0.43
N ALA A 90 1.13 0.46 1.14
CA ALA A 90 1.41 1.81 1.62
C ALA A 90 1.45 2.81 0.46
N LEU A 91 2.07 2.45 -0.67
CA LEU A 91 2.16 3.27 -1.88
C LEU A 91 0.80 3.55 -2.54
N LEU A 92 -0.24 2.76 -2.25
CA LEU A 92 -1.60 2.95 -2.75
C LEU A 92 -2.44 3.89 -1.87
N LEU A 93 -1.98 4.21 -0.66
CA LEU A 93 -2.69 5.10 0.24
C LEU A 93 -2.56 6.57 -0.21
N PRO A 94 -3.54 7.42 0.11
CA PRO A 94 -3.38 8.87 -0.02
C PRO A 94 -2.47 9.42 1.09
N GLU A 95 -1.93 10.62 0.89
CA GLU A 95 -1.33 11.37 2.00
C GLU A 95 -2.39 11.76 3.05
N PRO A 96 -2.04 11.84 4.34
CA PRO A 96 -0.71 11.57 4.93
C PRO A 96 -0.43 10.07 5.18
N HIS A 97 -1.42 9.20 4.97
CA HIS A 97 -1.33 7.79 5.36
C HIS A 97 -0.25 7.01 4.61
N ARG A 98 0.02 7.37 3.36
CA ARG A 98 1.13 6.81 2.59
C ARG A 98 2.46 7.04 3.32
N SER A 99 2.77 8.28 3.68
CA SER A 99 4.06 8.59 4.31
C SER A 99 4.19 7.94 5.68
N ASP A 100 3.13 7.96 6.49
CA ASP A 100 3.10 7.27 7.80
C ASP A 100 3.38 5.76 7.67
N SER A 101 2.68 5.09 6.75
CA SER A 101 2.86 3.66 6.49
C SER A 101 4.24 3.35 5.91
N LEU A 102 4.79 4.20 5.05
CA LEU A 102 6.14 4.05 4.51
C LEU A 102 7.22 4.20 5.59
N VAL A 103 7.06 5.11 6.55
CA VAL A 103 7.99 5.22 7.69
C VAL A 103 7.99 3.95 8.54
N ILE A 104 6.83 3.33 8.72
CA ILE A 104 6.75 2.03 9.40
C ILE A 104 7.57 0.98 8.63
N VAL A 105 7.37 0.84 7.32
CA VAL A 105 8.13 -0.12 6.47
C VAL A 105 9.64 0.17 6.48
N LEU A 106 10.02 1.45 6.38
CA LEU A 106 11.40 1.91 6.42
C LEU A 106 12.13 1.40 7.65
N ARG A 107 11.54 1.56 8.84
CA ARG A 107 12.14 1.13 10.11
C ARG A 107 12.41 -0.37 10.12
N PHE A 108 11.47 -1.16 9.61
CA PHE A 108 11.65 -2.60 9.49
C PHE A 108 12.80 -2.97 8.55
N TYR A 109 12.89 -2.37 7.36
CA TYR A 109 13.99 -2.65 6.46
C TYR A 109 15.34 -2.24 7.03
N PHE A 110 15.38 -1.16 7.79
CA PHE A 110 16.61 -0.66 8.39
C PHE A 110 17.11 -1.59 9.51
N ASP A 111 16.20 -2.24 10.24
CA ASP A 111 16.54 -3.28 11.22
C ASP A 111 17.11 -4.56 10.57
N GLN A 112 16.86 -4.81 9.28
CA GLN A 112 17.40 -5.95 8.51
C GLN A 112 18.84 -5.71 8.00
N PHE A 113 19.55 -4.74 8.58
CA PHE A 113 20.97 -4.43 8.35
C PHE A 113 21.37 -3.95 6.94
N SER A 114 20.45 -3.53 6.08
CA SER A 114 20.76 -2.89 4.78
C SER A 114 20.13 -1.52 4.66
N VAL A 115 20.91 -0.53 4.22
CA VAL A 115 20.45 0.87 4.07
C VAL A 115 19.80 1.17 2.71
N ASP A 116 19.96 0.29 1.73
CA ASP A 116 19.53 0.56 0.35
C ASP A 116 17.99 0.62 0.23
N ASN A 117 17.27 -0.33 0.84
CA ASN A 117 15.80 -0.32 0.87
C ASN A 117 15.23 0.88 1.65
N PRO A 118 15.71 1.18 2.88
CA PRO A 118 15.35 2.39 3.60
C PRO A 118 15.58 3.66 2.79
N LEU A 119 16.75 3.83 2.15
CA LEU A 119 17.04 5.01 1.33
C LEU A 119 16.09 5.15 0.15
N ARG A 120 15.70 4.05 -0.48
CA ARG A 120 14.69 4.07 -1.55
C ARG A 120 13.35 4.59 -1.03
N ILE A 121 12.91 4.15 0.15
CA ILE A 121 11.65 4.62 0.75
C ILE A 121 11.75 6.09 1.15
N VAL A 122 12.84 6.50 1.80
CA VAL A 122 13.08 7.89 2.20
C VAL A 122 12.97 8.85 1.03
N ARG A 123 13.49 8.47 -0.15
CA ARG A 123 13.40 9.28 -1.38
C ARG A 123 11.97 9.53 -1.86
N ILE A 124 10.99 8.75 -1.39
CA ILE A 124 9.56 8.91 -1.71
C ILE A 124 8.86 9.83 -0.71
N LEU A 125 9.38 9.93 0.52
CA LEU A 125 8.79 10.75 1.58
C LEU A 125 8.86 12.24 1.24
N GLN A 126 7.90 13.01 1.75
CA GLN A 126 7.87 14.47 1.63
C GLN A 126 8.62 15.13 2.78
N GLU A 127 9.09 16.35 2.57
CA GLU A 127 9.63 17.18 3.64
C GLU A 127 8.51 17.60 4.62
N PRO A 128 8.78 17.71 5.94
CA PRO A 128 10.07 17.53 6.62
C PRO A 128 10.36 16.09 7.06
N GLN A 129 9.43 15.15 6.81
CA GLN A 129 9.54 13.77 7.29
C GLN A 129 10.76 13.07 6.70
N ARG A 130 11.04 13.33 5.42
CA ARG A 130 12.22 12.85 4.72
C ARG A 130 13.54 13.24 5.41
N ALA A 131 13.76 14.54 5.67
CA ALA A 131 14.94 15.00 6.40
C ALA A 131 15.07 14.35 7.78
N ASN A 132 13.96 14.26 8.53
CA ASN A 132 13.95 13.65 9.85
C ASN A 132 14.36 12.17 9.83
N GLU A 133 13.86 11.38 8.87
CA GLU A 133 14.21 9.97 8.78
C GLU A 133 15.64 9.76 8.25
N LEU A 134 16.15 10.62 7.35
CA LEU A 134 17.56 10.63 6.95
C LEU A 134 18.50 10.86 8.15
N MET A 135 18.18 11.84 9.00
CA MET A 135 18.96 12.14 10.20
C MET A 135 19.01 10.92 11.14
N LYS A 136 17.86 10.32 11.45
CA LYS A 136 17.80 9.12 12.30
C LYS A 136 18.57 7.95 11.72
N MET A 137 18.48 7.74 10.40
CA MET A 137 19.25 6.69 9.73
C MET A 137 20.75 6.93 9.87
N LEU A 138 21.22 8.17 9.68
CA LEU A 138 22.63 8.51 9.83
C LEU A 138 23.12 8.28 11.27
N GLU A 139 22.35 8.72 12.27
CA GLU A 139 22.63 8.52 13.69
C GLU A 139 22.82 7.04 14.01
N VAL A 140 21.85 6.19 13.64
CA VAL A 140 21.92 4.75 13.90
C VAL A 140 23.07 4.08 13.15
N CYS A 141 23.36 4.48 11.90
CA CYS A 141 24.51 3.95 11.17
C CYS A 141 25.83 4.28 11.89
N ILE A 142 25.97 5.48 12.44
CA ILE A 142 27.15 5.89 13.22
C ILE A 142 27.24 5.09 14.52
N GLU A 143 26.15 4.99 15.29
CA GLU A 143 26.09 4.24 16.55
C GLU A 143 26.45 2.76 16.39
N LYS A 144 26.02 2.16 15.26
CA LYS A 144 26.32 0.76 14.93
C LYS A 144 27.66 0.58 14.20
N TYR A 145 28.49 1.62 14.09
CA TYR A 145 29.77 1.61 13.38
C TYR A 145 29.67 1.16 11.90
N LYS A 146 28.52 1.39 11.27
CA LYS A 146 28.26 1.08 9.85
C LYS A 146 28.69 2.22 8.96
N HIS A 147 29.99 2.45 8.87
CA HIS A 147 30.55 3.62 8.18
C HIS A 147 30.15 3.73 6.71
N GLU A 148 30.05 2.62 5.98
CA GLU A 148 29.66 2.66 4.57
C GLU A 148 28.19 3.03 4.38
N ASP A 149 27.29 2.45 5.19
CA ASP A 149 25.89 2.84 5.19
C ASP A 149 25.72 4.32 5.60
N ALA A 150 26.48 4.77 6.60
CA ALA A 150 26.48 6.18 7.02
C ALA A 150 26.89 7.12 5.88
N ARG A 151 27.91 6.75 5.09
CA ARG A 151 28.31 7.53 3.91
C ARG A 151 27.21 7.62 2.88
N LYS A 152 26.56 6.50 2.55
CA LYS A 152 25.42 6.49 1.61
C LYS A 152 24.29 7.42 2.08
N VAL A 153 23.97 7.41 3.37
CA VAL A 153 22.95 8.32 3.93
C VAL A 153 23.41 9.77 3.85
N ALA A 154 24.67 10.05 4.21
CA ALA A 154 25.25 11.39 4.13
C ALA A 154 25.27 11.93 2.70
N ASP A 155 25.57 11.09 1.70
CA ASP A 155 25.54 11.47 0.29
C ASP A 155 24.13 11.93 -0.12
N VAL A 156 23.08 11.20 0.29
CA VAL A 156 21.69 11.62 0.03
C VAL A 156 21.33 12.93 0.73
N ILE A 157 21.77 13.12 1.97
CA ILE A 157 21.58 14.41 2.68
C ILE A 157 22.27 15.54 1.90
N LEU A 158 23.52 15.36 1.49
CA LEU A 158 24.27 16.37 0.73
C LEU A 158 23.65 16.66 -0.63
N GLU A 159 23.07 15.66 -1.31
CA GLU A 159 22.30 15.86 -2.54
C GLU A 159 21.12 16.81 -2.35
N ASP A 160 20.48 16.80 -1.17
CA ASP A 160 19.33 17.66 -0.88
C ASP A 160 19.72 19.10 -0.59
N TYR A 161 20.82 19.31 0.14
CA TYR A 161 21.34 20.65 0.43
C TYR A 161 21.89 21.39 -0.79
N ARG A 162 22.18 20.68 -1.88
CA ARG A 162 22.72 21.24 -3.13
C ARG A 162 21.65 21.63 -4.15
N LYS A 163 20.38 21.32 -3.91
CA LYS A 163 19.24 21.67 -4.79
C LYS A 163 18.60 22.97 -4.33
#